data_AF-A0A1U7Z7G9-F1
#
_entry.id   AF-A0A1U7Z7G9-F1
#
_cell.length_a   1.000
_cell.length_b   1.000
_cell.length_c   1.000
_cell.angle_alpha   90.00
_cell.angle_beta   90.00
_cell.angle_gamma   90.00
#
_symmetry.space_group_name_H-M   'P 1'
#
loop_
_entity.id
_entity.type
_entity.pdbx_description
1 polymer ?
#
loop_
_entity_poly.entity_id
_entity_poly.type
_entity_poly.pdbx_seq_one_letter_code
_entity_poly.pdbx_strand_id
1 'polypeptide(L)'
;MNSDTSETRSSVAANHWSFAGTERSLLPPLISRTFNPNCNPNIKLGIPEKIHSHGRPISLSELVCAIGIPSTKSDWLRRLMLVLVNSSLISVDRNESGEEELYFLTPSGRLLLKDHPFNIPSFAWFSFPELNRAGQFLSNSFHQSNSVPFQMAHGMSFWDFISKHDELNKGFQDRMISDSRLTISAVVNECSDIFQDLKSLVDVGVGSGTAARLIAETFPHVKCTVYDLPCVIETIPENTRVVVDSIGGDMFEYIPQLMLKVQIPEKIHSHGQPISLSELVSALGIPSTKSDCLRRLMLLLVHMDLVSIQKCENGEKDLYSLTLSGRILLKHHPFNLDPSWSWFSNPALNMAGQCLCGSFHQSNSTPFEMAHQMSLRDFLSKKDELNRQFNDLMASDSRLIMNAVVKECSDIFQGLKSLVDVGGGNGTAARLITEAFPHMKCTVYDLPHVIATIPESTHSIVDSIGGDMFQYIPPSDAIFLKSILHDWSDEDCVRILKRCKEAIPPKEDGGKVIIIDIVLGNEDDKSFELQLFFDITMMVLLGAKERTEGEWKTLFKEAGFSDYKIKRALGFRSIIELYP
;
A
#
# COMPACT_ATOMS: atom_id res chain seq x y z
N MET A 1 -2.15 -21.37 62.50
CA MET A 1 -0.83 -21.20 61.86
C MET A 1 -0.44 -22.55 61.29
N ASN A 2 -0.05 -22.58 60.01
CA ASN A 2 0.84 -23.58 59.38
C ASN A 2 0.30 -25.03 59.30
N SER A 3 0.64 -25.83 58.30
CA SER A 3 1.41 -25.57 57.05
C SER A 3 0.99 -26.55 55.95
N ASP A 4 1.50 -26.28 54.75
CA ASP A 4 1.23 -26.93 53.47
C ASP A 4 1.38 -28.46 53.44
N THR A 5 0.57 -29.09 52.58
CA THR A 5 1.09 -30.00 51.55
C THR A 5 0.53 -29.57 50.19
N SER A 6 1.41 -29.27 49.25
CA SER A 6 1.05 -28.93 47.87
C SER A 6 1.38 -30.11 46.95
N GLU A 7 0.45 -30.49 46.07
CA GLU A 7 0.76 -31.36 44.96
C GLU A 7 -0.08 -31.01 43.71
N THR A 8 0.53 -31.19 42.55
CA THR A 8 0.16 -30.53 41.29
C THR A 8 -1.10 -31.09 40.63
N ARG A 9 -1.91 -30.21 40.03
CA ARG A 9 -2.65 -30.53 38.80
C ARG A 9 -2.40 -29.50 37.72
N SER A 10 -2.14 -30.00 36.51
CA SER A 10 -1.95 -29.20 35.31
C SER A 10 -3.22 -28.43 34.94
N SER A 11 -3.07 -27.15 34.61
CA SER A 11 -4.01 -26.40 33.78
C SER A 11 -3.26 -25.88 32.55
N VAL A 12 -3.72 -26.28 31.36
CA VAL A 12 -3.25 -25.66 30.11
C VAL A 12 -3.91 -24.28 30.04
N ALA A 13 -3.11 -23.23 30.24
CA ALA A 13 -3.61 -21.86 30.22
C ALA A 13 -4.12 -21.49 28.82
N ALA A 14 -5.43 -21.24 28.71
CA ALA A 14 -6.03 -20.71 27.49
C ALA A 14 -5.62 -19.23 27.34
N ASN A 15 -4.56 -18.97 26.58
CA ASN A 15 -4.06 -17.60 26.35
C ASN A 15 -5.15 -16.72 25.74
N HIS A 16 -5.70 -15.81 26.55
CA HIS A 16 -6.61 -14.77 26.10
C HIS A 16 -5.83 -13.69 25.34
N TRP A 17 -6.09 -13.56 24.04
CA TRP A 17 -5.47 -12.58 23.18
C TRP A 17 -6.10 -11.20 23.44
N SER A 18 -5.46 -10.38 24.28
CA SER A 18 -5.88 -9.01 24.57
C SER A 18 -5.52 -8.08 23.40
N PHE A 19 -6.53 -7.54 22.72
CA PHE A 19 -6.45 -6.74 21.49
C PHE A 19 -5.95 -5.28 21.72
N ALA A 20 -5.01 -5.09 22.64
CA ALA A 20 -4.67 -3.80 23.22
C ALA A 20 -3.58 -3.03 22.44
N GLY A 21 -4.01 -2.22 21.46
CA GLY A 21 -3.28 -1.03 20.98
C GLY A 21 -2.14 -1.24 19.99
N THR A 22 -1.23 -2.19 20.21
CA THR A 22 0.00 -2.32 19.39
C THR A 22 -0.28 -2.75 17.95
N GLU A 23 -1.03 -3.85 17.74
CA GLU A 23 -1.29 -4.42 16.39
C GLU A 23 -1.92 -3.39 15.43
N ARG A 24 -2.86 -2.56 15.94
CA ARG A 24 -3.53 -1.50 15.17
C ARG A 24 -2.56 -0.47 14.58
N SER A 25 -1.40 -0.25 15.19
CA SER A 25 -0.43 0.79 14.79
C SER A 25 0.69 0.32 13.85
N LEU A 26 0.74 -1.00 13.60
CA LEU A 26 1.77 -1.71 12.83
C LEU A 26 1.24 -2.19 11.47
N LEU A 27 -0.06 -2.49 11.40
CA LEU A 27 -0.80 -2.78 10.17
C LEU A 27 -0.70 -1.66 9.08
N PRO A 28 -0.88 -0.36 9.39
CA PRO A 28 -0.96 0.68 8.35
C PRO A 28 0.28 0.83 7.46
N PRO A 29 1.51 1.00 7.99
CA PRO A 29 2.69 1.26 7.17
C PRO A 29 3.17 0.07 6.32
N LEU A 30 2.64 -1.13 6.57
CA LEU A 30 2.96 -2.34 5.81
C LEU A 30 2.05 -2.57 4.60
N ILE A 31 0.93 -1.84 4.51
CA ILE A 31 -0.02 -1.94 3.39
C ILE A 31 0.09 -0.72 2.46
N SER A 32 0.21 0.49 3.02
CA SER A 32 0.33 1.73 2.22
C SER A 32 1.53 1.70 1.27
N ARG A 33 2.67 1.17 1.77
CA ARG A 33 3.95 1.07 1.05
C ARG A 33 4.00 -0.03 -0.02
N THR A 34 2.90 -0.69 -0.35
CA THR A 34 2.94 -1.97 -1.10
C THR A 34 1.86 -2.11 -2.17
N PHE A 35 1.08 -1.06 -2.36
CA PHE A 35 0.41 -0.75 -3.63
C PHE A 35 0.65 0.73 -3.90
N ASN A 36 1.93 1.09 -4.13
CA ASN A 36 2.25 2.34 -4.81
C ASN A 36 1.69 2.23 -6.24
N PRO A 37 0.75 3.09 -6.67
CA PRO A 37 0.17 3.00 -8.02
C PRO A 37 1.29 3.24 -9.02
N ASN A 38 1.75 2.16 -9.67
CA ASN A 38 3.14 1.97 -10.12
C ASN A 38 3.55 2.79 -11.37
N CYS A 39 3.46 4.11 -11.24
CA CYS A 39 3.90 5.18 -12.12
C CYS A 39 3.66 6.50 -11.36
N ASN A 40 4.67 7.12 -10.74
CA ASN A 40 4.51 8.41 -10.02
C ASN A 40 3.76 9.44 -10.91
N PRO A 41 2.46 9.70 -10.69
CA PRO A 41 1.64 10.38 -11.69
C PRO A 41 2.07 11.83 -11.87
N ASN A 42 2.59 12.40 -10.79
CA ASN A 42 2.98 13.79 -10.63
C ASN A 42 4.15 14.15 -11.56
N ILE A 43 5.12 13.23 -11.70
CA ILE A 43 6.26 13.37 -12.62
C ILE A 43 5.79 13.25 -14.08
N LYS A 44 4.86 12.33 -14.38
CA LYS A 44 4.35 12.10 -15.74
C LYS A 44 3.39 13.20 -16.22
N LEU A 45 2.58 13.76 -15.32
CA LEU A 45 1.74 14.95 -15.56
C LEU A 45 2.55 16.26 -15.56
N GLY A 46 3.80 16.23 -15.08
CA GLY A 46 4.65 17.41 -14.94
C GLY A 46 4.16 18.41 -13.88
N ILE A 47 3.44 17.94 -12.85
CA ILE A 47 2.91 18.79 -11.78
C ILE A 47 3.99 19.69 -11.17
N PRO A 48 5.21 19.18 -10.83
CA PRO A 48 6.28 20.02 -10.32
C PRO A 48 6.67 21.14 -11.30
N GLU A 49 6.87 20.83 -12.58
CA GLU A 49 7.26 21.81 -13.58
C GLU A 49 6.16 22.85 -13.83
N LYS A 50 4.88 22.48 -13.78
CA LYS A 50 3.77 23.44 -13.89
C LYS A 50 3.73 24.40 -12.68
N ILE A 51 3.84 23.88 -11.46
CA ILE A 51 3.90 24.71 -10.24
C ILE A 51 5.15 25.61 -10.25
N HIS A 52 6.30 25.09 -10.67
CA HIS A 52 7.55 25.87 -10.69
C HIS A 52 7.55 26.98 -11.75
N SER A 53 7.17 26.63 -12.99
CA SER A 53 7.12 27.57 -14.12
C SER A 53 6.08 28.69 -13.96
N HIS A 54 5.07 28.49 -13.10
CA HIS A 54 4.09 29.52 -12.74
C HIS A 54 4.66 30.66 -11.87
N GLY A 55 5.79 30.45 -11.18
CA GLY A 55 6.52 31.48 -10.43
C GLY A 55 5.86 31.97 -9.12
N ARG A 56 4.57 31.70 -8.91
CA ARG A 56 3.81 31.98 -7.68
C ARG A 56 2.96 30.76 -7.27
N PRO A 57 2.41 30.70 -6.04
CA PRO A 57 1.43 29.69 -5.67
C PRO A 57 0.29 29.61 -6.70
N ILE A 58 -0.09 28.38 -7.05
CA ILE A 58 -1.01 28.07 -8.14
C ILE A 58 -2.28 27.43 -7.57
N SER A 59 -3.45 27.89 -7.99
CA SER A 59 -4.72 27.29 -7.56
C SER A 59 -5.01 25.98 -8.31
N LEU A 60 -5.93 25.16 -7.79
CA LEU A 60 -6.35 23.93 -8.46
C LEU A 60 -6.83 24.20 -9.90
N SER A 61 -7.57 25.29 -10.12
CA SER A 61 -8.13 25.64 -11.43
C SER A 61 -7.05 26.09 -12.41
N GLU A 62 -6.07 26.86 -11.93
CA GLU A 62 -4.89 27.27 -12.69
C GLU A 62 -4.03 26.04 -13.06
N LEU A 63 -3.87 25.09 -12.13
CA LEU A 63 -3.09 23.86 -12.34
C LEU A 63 -3.77 22.89 -13.34
N VAL A 64 -5.10 22.72 -13.27
CA VAL A 64 -5.89 21.97 -14.27
C VAL A 64 -5.61 22.51 -15.68
N CYS A 65 -5.71 23.83 -15.85
CA CYS A 65 -5.43 24.51 -17.12
C CYS A 65 -3.96 24.40 -17.54
N ALA A 66 -3.02 24.51 -16.59
CA ALA A 66 -1.59 24.45 -16.87
C ALA A 66 -1.13 23.05 -17.33
N ILE A 67 -1.69 21.97 -16.75
CA ILE A 67 -1.43 20.59 -17.20
C ILE A 67 -2.15 20.33 -18.53
N GLY A 68 -3.38 20.83 -18.69
CA GLY A 68 -4.21 20.65 -19.89
C GLY A 68 -5.21 19.50 -19.80
N ILE A 69 -5.68 19.17 -18.59
CA ILE A 69 -6.64 18.08 -18.35
C ILE A 69 -8.10 18.59 -18.42
N PRO A 70 -9.09 17.73 -18.73
CA PRO A 70 -10.51 18.13 -18.69
C PRO A 70 -10.94 18.56 -17.30
N SER A 71 -11.81 19.58 -17.20
CA SER A 71 -12.34 20.08 -15.92
C SER A 71 -13.08 19.00 -15.11
N THR A 72 -13.63 17.97 -15.76
CA THR A 72 -14.24 16.80 -15.11
C THR A 72 -13.23 15.94 -14.33
N LYS A 73 -11.92 16.10 -14.55
CA LYS A 73 -10.85 15.45 -13.78
C LYS A 73 -10.24 16.37 -12.70
N SER A 74 -10.84 17.53 -12.43
CA SER A 74 -10.38 18.47 -11.40
C SER A 74 -10.36 17.84 -9.99
N ASP A 75 -11.40 17.09 -9.61
CA ASP A 75 -11.42 16.39 -8.31
C ASP A 75 -10.39 15.25 -8.23
N TRP A 76 -10.19 14.51 -9.33
CA TRP A 76 -9.13 13.49 -9.41
C TRP A 76 -7.74 14.13 -9.20
N LEU A 77 -7.52 15.34 -9.72
CA LEU A 77 -6.29 16.08 -9.48
C LEU A 77 -6.21 16.56 -8.04
N ARG A 78 -7.29 17.11 -7.47
CA ARG A 78 -7.36 17.51 -6.05
C ARG A 78 -6.97 16.37 -5.12
N ARG A 79 -7.50 15.16 -5.35
CA ARG A 79 -7.21 13.95 -4.55
C ARG A 79 -5.74 13.53 -4.67
N LEU A 80 -5.17 13.59 -5.87
CA LEU A 80 -3.73 13.41 -6.10
C LEU A 80 -2.88 14.49 -5.41
N MET A 81 -3.34 15.74 -5.37
CA MET A 81 -2.67 16.84 -4.67
C MET A 81 -2.71 16.67 -3.14
N LEU A 82 -3.78 16.11 -2.57
CA LEU A 82 -3.82 15.75 -1.14
C LEU A 82 -2.76 14.70 -0.78
N VAL A 83 -2.51 13.72 -1.65
CA VAL A 83 -1.40 12.75 -1.47
C VAL A 83 -0.05 13.46 -1.50
N LEU A 84 0.17 14.36 -2.46
CA LEU A 84 1.41 15.15 -2.58
C LEU A 84 1.67 16.08 -1.38
N VAL A 85 0.60 16.61 -0.78
CA VAL A 85 0.67 17.40 0.45
C VAL A 85 1.02 16.51 1.64
N ASN A 86 0.34 15.37 1.82
CA ASN A 86 0.63 14.42 2.89
C ASN A 86 2.06 13.86 2.81
N SER A 87 2.57 13.62 1.59
CA SER A 87 3.96 13.19 1.37
C SER A 87 4.98 14.33 1.46
N SER A 88 4.58 15.53 1.89
CA SER A 88 5.45 16.73 2.01
C SER A 88 6.21 17.12 0.74
N LEU A 89 5.68 16.77 -0.44
CA LEU A 89 6.21 17.17 -1.75
C LEU A 89 5.60 18.50 -2.22
N ILE A 90 4.35 18.77 -1.80
CA ILE A 90 3.66 20.04 -2.00
C ILE A 90 3.27 20.60 -0.64
N SER A 91 3.24 21.92 -0.52
CA SER A 91 2.51 22.61 0.53
C SER A 91 1.28 23.28 -0.06
N VAL A 92 0.22 23.33 0.72
CA VAL A 92 -1.00 24.08 0.43
C VAL A 92 -1.14 25.19 1.47
N ASP A 93 -1.51 26.37 1.01
CA ASP A 93 -1.96 27.49 1.84
C ASP A 93 -3.31 27.99 1.31
N ARG A 94 -3.95 28.95 1.98
CA ARG A 94 -5.17 29.60 1.49
C ARG A 94 -4.88 31.00 0.96
N ASN A 95 -5.69 31.43 0.00
CA ASN A 95 -5.69 32.82 -0.46
C ASN A 95 -6.13 33.79 0.66
N GLU A 96 -5.98 35.11 0.44
CA GLU A 96 -6.30 36.12 1.46
C GLU A 96 -7.77 36.16 1.91
N SER A 97 -8.71 35.61 1.12
CA SER A 97 -10.12 35.45 1.54
C SER A 97 -10.39 34.16 2.32
N GLY A 98 -9.44 33.21 2.35
CA GLY A 98 -9.59 31.90 2.98
C GLY A 98 -10.37 30.87 2.15
N GLU A 99 -10.79 31.22 0.92
CA GLU A 99 -11.73 30.46 0.10
C GLU A 99 -11.06 29.50 -0.89
N GLU A 100 -9.86 29.81 -1.38
CA GLU A 100 -9.17 29.03 -2.42
C GLU A 100 -7.85 28.43 -1.90
N GLU A 101 -7.62 27.15 -2.22
CA GLU A 101 -6.36 26.45 -1.94
C GLU A 101 -5.30 26.80 -3.00
N LEU A 102 -4.12 27.19 -2.52
CA LEU A 102 -2.96 27.59 -3.34
C LEU A 102 -1.78 26.66 -3.06
N TYR A 103 -1.28 25.99 -4.10
CA TYR A 103 -0.24 24.98 -3.99
C TYR A 103 1.15 25.51 -4.39
N PHE A 104 2.19 25.04 -3.71
CA PHE A 104 3.59 25.33 -4.04
C PHE A 104 4.52 24.16 -3.68
N LEU A 105 5.67 24.07 -4.36
CA LEU A 105 6.65 23.01 -4.08
C LEU A 105 7.45 23.28 -2.80
N THR A 106 7.50 22.27 -1.93
CA THR A 106 8.42 22.20 -0.79
C THR A 106 9.87 22.08 -1.27
N PRO A 107 10.88 22.19 -0.38
CA PRO A 107 12.26 21.81 -0.72
C PRO A 107 12.35 20.40 -1.32
N SER A 108 11.66 19.42 -0.72
CA SER A 108 11.57 18.04 -1.20
C SER A 108 10.87 17.93 -2.57
N GLY A 109 9.82 18.73 -2.80
CA GLY A 109 9.11 18.78 -4.08
C GLY A 109 9.95 19.33 -5.23
N ARG A 110 10.86 20.26 -4.96
CA ARG A 110 11.78 20.82 -5.98
C ARG A 110 12.77 19.78 -6.51
N LEU A 111 13.05 18.74 -5.73
CA LEU A 111 13.84 17.58 -6.17
C LEU A 111 13.15 16.80 -7.31
N LEU A 112 11.85 17.02 -7.55
CA LEU A 112 11.13 16.41 -8.67
C LEU A 112 11.29 17.13 -10.01
N LEU A 113 11.89 18.33 -10.03
CA LEU A 113 12.10 19.11 -11.24
C LEU A 113 13.22 18.49 -12.09
N LYS A 114 13.02 18.39 -13.40
CA LYS A 114 13.97 17.74 -14.34
C LYS A 114 15.32 18.49 -14.43
N ASP A 115 15.29 19.80 -14.28
CA ASP A 115 16.43 20.71 -14.22
C ASP A 115 17.03 20.86 -12.81
N HIS A 116 16.47 20.21 -11.78
CA HIS A 116 17.11 20.14 -10.47
C HIS A 116 18.41 19.34 -10.55
N PRO A 117 19.53 19.79 -9.95
CA PRO A 117 20.80 19.07 -10.00
C PRO A 117 20.79 17.70 -9.27
N PHE A 118 19.69 17.36 -8.59
CA PHE A 118 19.40 16.09 -7.89
C PHE A 118 18.03 15.59 -8.27
N ASN A 119 17.75 15.49 -9.58
CA ASN A 119 16.41 15.13 -10.02
C ASN A 119 16.06 13.69 -9.53
N ILE A 120 15.13 13.59 -8.58
CA ILE A 120 14.58 12.33 -8.08
C ILE A 120 13.76 11.55 -9.13
N PRO A 121 13.27 12.12 -10.26
CA PRO A 121 12.77 11.34 -11.39
C PRO A 121 13.80 10.34 -11.94
N SER A 122 15.11 10.58 -11.79
CA SER A 122 16.12 9.56 -12.09
C SER A 122 16.12 8.40 -11.10
N PHE A 123 15.72 8.59 -9.83
CA PHE A 123 15.58 7.52 -8.83
C PHE A 123 14.34 6.65 -9.08
N ALA A 124 13.29 7.21 -9.69
CA ALA A 124 12.16 6.44 -10.22
C ALA A 124 12.54 5.51 -11.40
N TRP A 125 13.81 5.51 -11.84
CA TRP A 125 14.37 4.49 -12.72
C TRP A 125 14.14 3.06 -12.20
N PHE A 126 14.25 2.83 -10.88
CA PHE A 126 14.08 1.49 -10.30
C PHE A 126 12.66 0.91 -10.46
N SER A 127 11.65 1.73 -10.76
CA SER A 127 10.26 1.32 -10.99
C SER A 127 10.03 0.61 -12.34
N PHE A 128 11.08 0.42 -13.17
CA PHE A 128 10.90 -0.07 -14.54
C PHE A 128 10.35 -1.52 -14.61
N PRO A 129 9.42 -1.84 -15.56
CA PRO A 129 8.65 -3.09 -15.57
C PRO A 129 9.49 -4.36 -15.55
N GLU A 130 10.68 -4.32 -16.14
CA GLU A 130 11.60 -5.44 -16.25
C GLU A 130 12.28 -5.78 -14.92
N LEU A 131 12.49 -4.81 -14.03
CA LEU A 131 12.97 -5.09 -12.67
C LEU A 131 11.85 -5.69 -11.81
N ASN A 132 10.62 -5.19 -11.96
CA ASN A 132 9.42 -5.79 -11.35
C ASN A 132 9.24 -7.25 -11.81
N ARG A 133 9.47 -7.55 -13.09
CA ARG A 133 9.49 -8.94 -13.61
C ARG A 133 10.61 -9.78 -12.99
N ALA A 134 11.81 -9.23 -12.80
CA ALA A 134 12.90 -9.92 -12.10
C ALA A 134 12.56 -10.22 -10.63
N GLY A 135 11.82 -9.31 -9.96
CA GLY A 135 11.32 -9.50 -8.59
C GLY A 135 10.49 -10.77 -8.42
N GLN A 136 9.68 -11.14 -9.42
CA GLN A 136 8.87 -12.36 -9.40
C GLN A 136 9.70 -13.65 -9.29
N PHE A 137 10.96 -13.63 -9.74
CA PHE A 137 11.88 -14.77 -9.69
C PHE A 137 12.75 -14.81 -8.41
N LEU A 138 12.66 -13.81 -7.52
CA LEU A 138 13.45 -13.75 -6.28
C LEU A 138 13.34 -15.05 -5.48
N SER A 139 12.12 -15.50 -5.17
CA SER A 139 11.87 -16.74 -4.41
C SER A 139 12.50 -17.97 -5.08
N ASN A 140 12.32 -18.12 -6.39
CA ASN A 140 12.86 -19.26 -7.15
C ASN A 140 14.41 -19.24 -7.14
N SER A 141 15.02 -18.06 -7.10
CA SER A 141 16.47 -17.90 -7.03
C SER A 141 17.08 -18.35 -5.70
N PHE A 142 16.31 -18.46 -4.61
CA PHE A 142 16.84 -19.03 -3.35
C PHE A 142 17.03 -20.55 -3.42
N HIS A 143 16.31 -21.25 -4.30
CA HIS A 143 16.38 -22.71 -4.44
C HIS A 143 17.37 -23.19 -5.53
N GLN A 144 18.08 -22.28 -6.21
CA GLN A 144 19.00 -22.60 -7.30
C GLN A 144 20.38 -21.97 -7.10
N SER A 145 21.44 -22.78 -7.15
CA SER A 145 22.83 -22.31 -7.14
C SER A 145 23.14 -21.44 -8.36
N ASN A 146 23.97 -20.40 -8.18
CA ASN A 146 24.41 -19.44 -9.22
C ASN A 146 23.30 -18.73 -10.01
N SER A 147 22.05 -18.77 -9.52
CA SER A 147 20.92 -18.07 -10.13
C SER A 147 20.90 -16.57 -9.77
N VAL A 148 20.60 -15.73 -10.76
CA VAL A 148 20.34 -14.28 -10.62
C VAL A 148 18.91 -13.99 -11.10
N PRO A 149 18.02 -13.37 -10.30
CA PRO A 149 16.61 -13.20 -10.66
C PRO A 149 16.38 -12.51 -12.02
N PHE A 150 17.21 -11.52 -12.36
CA PHE A 150 17.12 -10.83 -13.65
C PHE A 150 17.45 -11.74 -14.84
N GLN A 151 18.47 -12.59 -14.71
CA GLN A 151 18.81 -13.61 -15.73
C GLN A 151 17.71 -14.67 -15.86
N MET A 152 17.06 -15.05 -14.75
CA MET A 152 15.94 -15.99 -14.77
C MET A 152 14.70 -15.41 -15.48
N ALA A 153 14.47 -14.09 -15.36
CA ALA A 153 13.34 -13.40 -15.98
C ALA A 153 13.53 -13.07 -17.46
N HIS A 154 14.77 -12.76 -17.88
CA HIS A 154 15.06 -12.16 -19.20
C HIS A 154 16.09 -12.93 -20.05
N GLY A 155 16.69 -14.00 -19.54
CA GLY A 155 17.63 -14.86 -20.28
C GLY A 155 19.02 -14.27 -20.55
N MET A 156 19.33 -13.07 -20.06
CA MET A 156 20.63 -12.40 -20.21
C MET A 156 20.96 -11.57 -18.96
N SER A 157 22.20 -11.06 -18.80
CA SER A 157 22.53 -10.23 -17.65
C SER A 157 21.85 -8.85 -17.72
N PHE A 158 21.75 -8.19 -16.57
CA PHE A 158 21.25 -6.81 -16.45
C PHE A 158 22.00 -5.84 -17.39
N TRP A 159 23.32 -5.99 -17.50
CA TRP A 159 24.16 -5.16 -18.37
C TRP A 159 23.98 -5.51 -19.86
N ASP A 160 23.85 -6.81 -20.20
CA ASP A 160 23.54 -7.25 -21.58
C ASP A 160 22.15 -6.78 -22.02
N PHE A 161 21.23 -6.59 -21.08
CA PHE A 161 19.88 -6.12 -21.34
C PHE A 161 19.88 -4.60 -21.56
N ILE A 162 20.39 -3.83 -20.59
CA ILE A 162 20.40 -2.37 -20.65
C ILE A 162 21.20 -1.85 -21.87
N SER A 163 22.32 -2.50 -22.23
CA SER A 163 23.12 -2.15 -23.43
C SER A 163 22.40 -2.37 -24.77
N LYS A 164 21.20 -2.95 -24.79
CA LYS A 164 20.34 -3.13 -25.98
C LYS A 164 19.10 -2.22 -25.98
N HIS A 165 18.96 -1.36 -24.97
CA HIS A 165 17.78 -0.54 -24.76
C HIS A 165 18.19 0.89 -24.41
N ASP A 166 18.40 1.74 -25.42
CA ASP A 166 19.03 3.07 -25.28
C ASP A 166 18.35 3.99 -24.27
N GLU A 167 17.01 4.03 -24.22
CA GLU A 167 16.26 4.82 -23.23
C GLU A 167 16.50 4.31 -21.80
N LEU A 168 16.62 3.00 -21.63
CA LEU A 168 16.86 2.37 -20.33
C LEU A 168 18.31 2.58 -19.86
N ASN A 169 19.26 2.51 -20.79
CA ASN A 169 20.67 2.86 -20.54
C ASN A 169 20.81 4.32 -20.15
N LYS A 170 20.14 5.23 -20.87
CA LYS A 170 20.13 6.66 -20.54
C LYS A 170 19.54 6.90 -19.14
N GLY A 171 18.38 6.32 -18.82
CA GLY A 171 17.77 6.43 -17.49
C GLY A 171 18.70 5.95 -16.36
N PHE A 172 19.43 4.85 -16.59
CA PHE A 172 20.45 4.37 -15.66
C PHE A 172 21.64 5.33 -15.52
N GLN A 173 22.14 5.92 -16.61
CA GLN A 173 23.24 6.90 -16.55
C GLN A 173 22.82 8.20 -15.88
N ASP A 174 21.62 8.73 -16.19
CA ASP A 174 21.03 9.91 -15.54
C ASP A 174 20.90 9.68 -14.01
N ARG A 175 20.54 8.46 -13.60
CA ARG A 175 20.51 8.03 -12.19
C ARG A 175 21.89 7.99 -11.55
N MET A 176 22.91 7.46 -12.23
CA MET A 176 24.29 7.40 -11.71
C MET A 176 24.95 8.78 -11.64
N ILE A 177 24.60 9.71 -12.54
CA ILE A 177 24.94 11.14 -12.44
C ILE A 177 24.40 11.71 -11.12
N SER A 178 23.11 11.48 -10.85
CA SER A 178 22.43 12.00 -9.65
C SER A 178 23.01 11.41 -8.36
N ASP A 179 23.35 10.11 -8.34
CA ASP A 179 24.06 9.48 -7.20
C ASP A 179 25.42 10.10 -6.92
N SER A 180 26.22 10.21 -7.99
CA SER A 180 27.60 10.70 -7.91
C SER A 180 27.61 12.17 -7.47
N ARG A 181 26.65 12.99 -7.92
CA ARG A 181 26.47 14.36 -7.43
C ARG A 181 26.21 14.40 -5.94
N LEU A 182 25.37 13.51 -5.42
CA LEU A 182 24.98 13.50 -4.00
C LEU A 182 26.13 13.03 -3.12
N THR A 183 26.54 11.77 -3.29
CA THR A 183 27.49 11.09 -2.42
C THR A 183 28.87 11.76 -2.44
N ILE A 184 29.36 12.15 -3.64
CA ILE A 184 30.70 12.72 -3.75
C ILE A 184 30.73 14.18 -3.27
N SER A 185 29.66 14.96 -3.41
CA SER A 185 29.61 16.30 -2.80
C SER A 185 29.72 16.24 -1.27
N ALA A 186 29.05 15.28 -0.63
CA ALA A 186 29.19 15.06 0.82
C ALA A 186 30.62 14.63 1.18
N VAL A 187 31.16 13.58 0.53
CA VAL A 187 32.51 13.05 0.79
C VAL A 187 33.61 14.10 0.55
N VAL A 188 33.48 14.95 -0.46
CA VAL A 188 34.44 16.03 -0.78
C VAL A 188 34.39 17.16 0.25
N ASN A 189 33.22 17.48 0.81
CA ASN A 189 33.06 18.54 1.82
C ASN A 189 33.41 18.07 3.24
N GLU A 190 32.96 16.86 3.62
CA GLU A 190 33.01 16.35 4.99
C GLU A 190 34.22 15.44 5.26
N CYS A 191 34.74 14.77 4.22
CA CYS A 191 35.90 13.86 4.30
C CYS A 191 37.04 14.34 3.38
N SER A 192 37.25 15.66 3.34
CA SER A 192 38.24 16.33 2.47
C SER A 192 39.69 15.85 2.69
N ASP A 193 40.00 15.36 3.89
CA ASP A 193 41.28 14.79 4.30
C ASP A 193 41.72 13.59 3.45
N ILE A 194 40.76 12.76 2.99
CA ILE A 194 40.99 11.60 2.12
C ILE A 194 41.74 11.98 0.83
N PHE A 195 41.58 13.22 0.35
CA PHE A 195 42.15 13.68 -0.93
C PHE A 195 43.38 14.58 -0.79
N GLN A 196 43.78 14.98 0.43
CA GLN A 196 44.85 15.96 0.61
C GLN A 196 46.22 15.45 0.13
N ASP A 197 46.60 14.21 0.47
CA ASP A 197 47.88 13.61 0.08
C ASP A 197 47.85 12.88 -1.29
N LEU A 198 46.67 12.79 -1.95
CA LEU A 198 46.55 12.10 -3.23
C LEU A 198 47.18 12.91 -4.38
N LYS A 199 47.90 12.21 -5.27
CA LYS A 199 48.52 12.80 -6.48
C LYS A 199 47.78 12.43 -7.76
N SER A 200 47.02 11.34 -7.73
CA SER A 200 46.23 10.85 -8.85
C SER A 200 45.13 9.92 -8.36
N LEU A 201 43.98 9.98 -9.01
CA LEU A 201 42.84 9.10 -8.79
C LEU A 201 42.50 8.41 -10.12
N VAL A 202 42.13 7.13 -10.09
CA VAL A 202 41.50 6.46 -11.23
C VAL A 202 40.09 6.03 -10.82
N ASP A 203 39.10 6.52 -11.54
CA ASP A 203 37.68 6.29 -11.33
C ASP A 203 37.23 5.20 -12.32
N VAL A 204 36.65 4.11 -11.82
CA VAL A 204 36.54 2.81 -12.52
C VAL A 204 35.10 2.32 -12.51
N GLY A 205 34.49 2.15 -13.70
CA GLY A 205 33.03 2.01 -13.82
C GLY A 205 32.32 3.34 -13.59
N VAL A 206 32.94 4.41 -14.10
CA VAL A 206 32.65 5.81 -13.77
C VAL A 206 31.33 6.35 -14.33
N GLY A 207 30.74 5.69 -15.34
CA GLY A 207 29.61 6.27 -16.07
C GLY A 207 29.99 7.63 -16.68
N SER A 208 29.14 8.60 -16.41
CA SER A 208 29.22 10.03 -16.79
C SER A 208 30.46 10.87 -16.40
N GLY A 209 31.51 10.30 -15.79
CA GLY A 209 32.67 11.07 -15.30
C GLY A 209 32.43 11.88 -14.02
N THR A 210 31.25 11.76 -13.38
CA THR A 210 30.78 12.76 -12.40
C THR A 210 31.53 12.75 -11.07
N ALA A 211 31.89 11.59 -10.53
CA ALA A 211 32.64 11.48 -9.29
C ALA A 211 34.06 12.08 -9.43
N ALA A 212 34.83 11.58 -10.40
CA ALA A 212 36.13 12.15 -10.81
C ALA A 212 36.10 13.66 -11.04
N ARG A 213 35.05 14.20 -11.69
CA ARG A 213 34.90 15.64 -11.97
C ARG A 213 34.78 16.45 -10.68
N LEU A 214 33.91 16.05 -9.76
CA LEU A 214 33.71 16.75 -8.48
C LEU A 214 34.96 16.72 -7.59
N ILE A 215 35.70 15.61 -7.59
CA ILE A 215 36.96 15.49 -6.86
C ILE A 215 38.04 16.39 -7.50
N ALA A 216 38.17 16.40 -8.82
CA ALA A 216 39.14 17.25 -9.53
C ALA A 216 38.83 18.76 -9.41
N GLU A 217 37.55 19.13 -9.36
CA GLU A 217 37.11 20.52 -9.17
C GLU A 217 37.45 21.10 -7.78
N THR A 218 37.43 20.27 -6.74
CA THR A 218 37.74 20.72 -5.36
C THR A 218 39.19 20.44 -4.95
N PHE A 219 39.85 19.45 -5.56
CA PHE A 219 41.25 19.10 -5.31
C PHE A 219 42.08 19.13 -6.61
N PRO A 220 42.40 20.31 -7.17
CA PRO A 220 43.06 20.43 -8.48
C PRO A 220 44.48 19.82 -8.57
N HIS A 221 45.08 19.44 -7.43
CA HIS A 221 46.35 18.70 -7.37
C HIS A 221 46.20 17.20 -7.62
N VAL A 222 44.99 16.65 -7.48
CA VAL A 222 44.70 15.23 -7.71
C VAL A 222 44.45 15.02 -9.20
N LYS A 223 45.39 14.38 -9.91
CA LYS A 223 45.18 14.01 -11.32
C LYS A 223 44.14 12.88 -11.43
N CYS A 224 42.87 13.23 -11.58
CA CYS A 224 41.80 12.28 -11.86
C CYS A 224 41.90 11.72 -13.29
N THR A 225 41.56 10.44 -13.46
CA THR A 225 41.48 9.72 -14.74
C THR A 225 40.23 8.84 -14.70
N VAL A 226 39.45 8.81 -15.79
CA VAL A 226 38.21 8.03 -15.88
C VAL A 226 38.43 6.75 -16.71
N TYR A 227 37.82 5.63 -16.30
CA TYR A 227 37.95 4.34 -16.96
C TYR A 227 36.62 3.58 -16.98
N ASP A 228 36.11 3.30 -18.18
CA ASP A 228 34.86 2.58 -18.42
C ASP A 228 34.83 2.00 -19.85
N LEU A 229 33.74 1.36 -20.23
CA LEU A 229 33.47 0.89 -21.59
C LEU A 229 33.41 2.07 -22.60
N PRO A 230 33.85 1.88 -23.86
CA PRO A 230 33.94 2.98 -24.83
C PRO A 230 32.64 3.77 -25.03
N CYS A 231 31.51 3.06 -25.16
CA CYS A 231 30.16 3.65 -25.33
C CYS A 231 29.66 4.47 -24.14
N VAL A 232 30.33 4.40 -22.99
CA VAL A 232 30.03 5.20 -21.79
C VAL A 232 30.87 6.48 -21.80
N ILE A 233 32.18 6.36 -22.07
CA ILE A 233 33.12 7.48 -22.11
C ILE A 233 32.74 8.55 -23.17
N GLU A 234 32.15 8.14 -24.29
CA GLU A 234 31.71 9.04 -25.37
C GLU A 234 30.55 9.99 -24.98
N THR A 235 29.91 9.81 -23.82
CA THR A 235 28.70 10.56 -23.41
C THR A 235 28.95 11.73 -22.45
N ILE A 236 30.20 11.98 -22.05
CA ILE A 236 30.56 12.85 -20.91
C ILE A 236 30.49 14.36 -21.26
N PRO A 237 29.58 15.18 -20.66
CA PRO A 237 29.46 16.61 -20.95
C PRO A 237 30.40 17.49 -20.11
N GLU A 238 30.64 18.73 -20.58
CA GLU A 238 31.70 19.60 -20.03
C GLU A 238 31.36 20.41 -18.76
N ASN A 239 30.09 20.73 -18.44
CA ASN A 239 29.75 21.69 -17.38
C ASN A 239 28.44 21.43 -16.60
N THR A 240 28.38 21.93 -15.34
CA THR A 240 27.20 22.28 -14.48
C THR A 240 27.17 21.62 -13.08
N ARG A 241 26.78 22.39 -12.04
CA ARG A 241 27.08 22.24 -10.59
C ARG A 241 25.84 22.24 -9.65
N VAL A 242 26.08 22.27 -8.33
CA VAL A 242 25.19 22.53 -7.16
C VAL A 242 24.61 21.27 -6.49
N VAL A 243 23.93 21.43 -5.33
CA VAL A 243 23.66 20.56 -4.13
C VAL A 243 22.14 20.60 -3.77
N VAL A 244 21.34 19.64 -3.21
CA VAL A 244 21.33 18.19 -2.78
C VAL A 244 19.78 17.76 -2.75
N ASP A 245 19.15 16.59 -2.49
CA ASP A 245 19.31 15.31 -1.71
C ASP A 245 18.43 14.12 -2.27
N SER A 246 18.24 12.97 -1.57
CA SER A 246 17.29 11.87 -1.98
C SER A 246 16.76 10.87 -0.90
N ILE A 247 15.68 10.14 -1.25
CA ILE A 247 15.09 8.97 -0.52
C ILE A 247 14.87 7.79 -1.52
N GLY A 248 14.97 6.53 -1.07
CA GLY A 248 14.87 5.31 -1.91
C GLY A 248 13.47 4.67 -2.04
N GLY A 249 13.30 3.78 -3.03
CA GLY A 249 11.98 3.24 -3.44
C GLY A 249 11.87 1.72 -3.73
N ASP A 250 11.00 1.38 -4.68
CA ASP A 250 10.07 0.23 -4.75
C ASP A 250 10.57 -1.22 -4.56
N MET A 251 11.87 -1.50 -4.39
CA MET A 251 12.33 -2.90 -4.19
C MET A 251 11.84 -3.50 -2.86
N PHE A 252 11.58 -2.66 -1.85
CA PHE A 252 11.09 -3.08 -0.54
C PHE A 252 9.66 -3.66 -0.58
N GLU A 253 8.85 -3.31 -1.59
CA GLU A 253 7.46 -3.76 -1.71
C GLU A 253 7.36 -5.30 -1.84
N TYR A 254 8.33 -5.94 -2.50
CA TYR A 254 8.31 -7.39 -2.73
C TYR A 254 8.80 -8.24 -1.55
N ILE A 255 9.25 -7.62 -0.45
CA ILE A 255 9.97 -8.32 0.61
C ILE A 255 9.08 -9.17 1.54
N PRO A 256 7.90 -8.70 2.00
CA PRO A 256 6.94 -9.58 2.69
C PRO A 256 6.44 -10.72 1.78
N GLN A 257 6.33 -10.46 0.47
CA GLN A 257 5.99 -11.46 -0.55
C GLN A 257 7.03 -12.58 -0.66
N LEU A 258 8.30 -12.20 -0.60
CA LEU A 258 9.42 -13.12 -0.61
C LEU A 258 9.42 -13.99 0.65
N MET A 259 9.16 -13.42 1.83
CA MET A 259 9.00 -14.18 3.07
C MET A 259 7.91 -15.24 2.99
N LEU A 260 6.71 -14.86 2.54
CA LEU A 260 5.54 -15.74 2.45
C LEU A 260 5.76 -16.88 1.45
N LYS A 261 6.34 -16.58 0.28
CA LYS A 261 6.69 -17.58 -0.75
C LYS A 261 7.79 -18.54 -0.31
N VAL A 262 8.80 -18.03 0.41
CA VAL A 262 9.91 -18.83 0.97
C VAL A 262 9.52 -19.52 2.28
N GLN A 263 8.37 -19.19 2.88
CA GLN A 263 7.83 -19.73 4.14
C GLN A 263 8.69 -19.40 5.38
N ILE A 264 9.34 -18.23 5.39
CA ILE A 264 10.17 -17.78 6.52
C ILE A 264 9.36 -17.69 7.83
N PRO A 265 8.14 -17.11 7.87
CA PRO A 265 7.33 -17.07 9.09
C PRO A 265 6.99 -18.47 9.61
N GLU A 266 6.52 -19.37 8.73
CA GLU A 266 6.15 -20.73 9.10
C GLU A 266 7.33 -21.52 9.68
N LYS A 267 8.55 -21.39 9.13
CA LYS A 267 9.73 -22.11 9.66
C LYS A 267 10.22 -21.55 11.00
N ILE A 268 10.20 -20.23 11.19
CA ILE A 268 10.52 -19.64 12.50
C ILE A 268 9.47 -20.05 13.54
N HIS A 269 8.17 -20.01 13.19
CA HIS A 269 7.09 -20.34 14.11
C HIS A 269 7.06 -21.83 14.48
N SER A 270 7.16 -22.72 13.50
CA SER A 270 7.15 -24.18 13.72
C SER A 270 8.41 -24.73 14.41
N HIS A 271 9.49 -23.95 14.51
CA HIS A 271 10.65 -24.32 15.31
C HIS A 271 10.37 -24.26 16.83
N GLY A 272 9.45 -23.39 17.28
CA GLY A 272 9.01 -23.28 18.68
C GLY A 272 9.86 -22.37 19.58
N GLN A 273 11.13 -22.14 19.24
CA GLN A 273 12.06 -21.24 19.93
C GLN A 273 12.85 -20.37 18.92
N PRO A 274 13.68 -19.39 19.35
CA PRO A 274 14.48 -18.59 18.43
C PRO A 274 15.45 -19.45 17.59
N ILE A 275 15.45 -19.27 16.27
CA ILE A 275 16.18 -20.13 15.31
C ILE A 275 17.48 -19.48 14.82
N SER A 276 18.59 -20.21 14.73
CA SER A 276 19.82 -19.68 14.13
C SER A 276 19.73 -19.61 12.60
N LEU A 277 20.57 -18.78 11.96
CA LEU A 277 20.66 -18.72 10.50
C LEU A 277 20.89 -20.10 9.87
N SER A 278 21.77 -20.92 10.45
CA SER A 278 22.09 -22.27 9.98
C SER A 278 20.89 -23.22 10.00
N GLU A 279 20.10 -23.18 11.06
CA GLU A 279 18.90 -24.01 11.20
C GLU A 279 17.80 -23.52 10.26
N LEU A 280 17.66 -22.19 10.09
CA LEU A 280 16.71 -21.60 9.17
C LEU A 280 17.02 -21.94 7.70
N VAL A 281 18.29 -21.84 7.26
CA VAL A 281 18.72 -22.30 5.93
C VAL A 281 18.34 -23.77 5.69
N SER A 282 18.56 -24.64 6.69
CA SER A 282 18.19 -26.06 6.61
C SER A 282 16.68 -26.28 6.59
N ALA A 283 15.91 -25.59 7.43
CA ALA A 283 14.45 -25.70 7.52
C ALA A 283 13.71 -25.20 6.26
N LEU A 284 14.30 -24.23 5.55
CA LEU A 284 13.82 -23.69 4.27
C LEU A 284 14.29 -24.49 3.04
N GLY A 285 15.24 -25.42 3.19
CA GLY A 285 15.82 -26.17 2.08
C GLY A 285 16.63 -25.29 1.11
N ILE A 286 17.29 -24.24 1.61
CA ILE A 286 18.07 -23.29 0.82
C ILE A 286 19.52 -23.82 0.69
N PRO A 287 20.18 -23.75 -0.49
CA PRO A 287 21.58 -24.12 -0.63
C PRO A 287 22.49 -23.25 0.26
N SER A 288 23.50 -23.85 0.88
CA SER A 288 24.44 -23.15 1.77
C SER A 288 25.14 -21.95 1.11
N THR A 289 25.33 -22.00 -0.21
CA THR A 289 25.85 -20.90 -1.05
C THR A 289 24.98 -19.64 -1.06
N LYS A 290 23.69 -19.74 -0.69
CA LYS A 290 22.74 -18.61 -0.57
C LYS A 290 22.55 -18.13 0.88
N SER A 291 23.33 -18.66 1.84
CA SER A 291 23.21 -18.35 3.27
C SER A 291 23.39 -16.85 3.59
N ASP A 292 24.37 -16.17 2.99
CA ASP A 292 24.53 -14.71 3.18
C ASP A 292 23.38 -13.90 2.54
N CYS A 293 22.83 -14.37 1.40
CA CYS A 293 21.65 -13.75 0.80
C CYS A 293 20.46 -13.81 1.76
N LEU A 294 20.26 -14.94 2.45
CA LEU A 294 19.26 -15.06 3.50
C LEU A 294 19.61 -14.16 4.70
N ARG A 295 20.86 -14.13 5.18
CA ARG A 295 21.29 -13.25 6.29
C ARG A 295 20.97 -11.79 6.01
N ARG A 296 21.27 -11.30 4.80
CA ARG A 296 20.98 -9.91 4.37
C ARG A 296 19.48 -9.64 4.28
N LEU A 297 18.69 -10.61 3.82
CA LEU A 297 17.23 -10.53 3.88
C LEU A 297 16.74 -10.45 5.34
N MET A 298 17.21 -11.32 6.22
CA MET A 298 16.83 -11.34 7.64
C MET A 298 17.14 -10.02 8.36
N LEU A 299 18.27 -9.36 8.06
CA LEU A 299 18.58 -8.04 8.62
C LEU A 299 17.58 -6.95 8.19
N LEU A 300 17.08 -7.01 6.95
CA LEU A 300 16.06 -6.10 6.46
C LEU A 300 14.68 -6.42 7.06
N LEU A 301 14.37 -7.70 7.27
CA LEU A 301 13.16 -8.12 8.00
C LEU A 301 13.18 -7.69 9.48
N VAL A 302 14.36 -7.55 10.08
CA VAL A 302 14.54 -6.93 11.40
C VAL A 302 14.33 -5.42 11.36
N HIS A 303 14.84 -4.73 10.33
CA HIS A 303 14.56 -3.30 10.15
C HIS A 303 13.07 -3.00 9.89
N MET A 304 12.33 -3.93 9.28
CA MET A 304 10.88 -3.84 9.07
C MET A 304 10.02 -4.22 10.30
N ASP A 305 10.62 -4.54 11.45
CA ASP A 305 9.93 -5.10 12.64
C ASP A 305 9.13 -6.38 12.35
N LEU A 306 9.50 -7.16 11.32
CA LEU A 306 8.84 -8.45 11.01
C LEU A 306 9.57 -9.63 11.68
N VAL A 307 10.85 -9.44 12.00
CA VAL A 307 11.69 -10.38 12.75
C VAL A 307 12.42 -9.62 13.86
N SER A 308 12.65 -10.28 14.99
CA SER A 308 13.54 -9.81 16.05
C SER A 308 14.83 -10.63 16.03
N ILE A 309 15.95 -9.99 16.31
CA ILE A 309 17.28 -10.62 16.41
C ILE A 309 17.72 -10.60 17.87
N GLN A 310 18.18 -11.74 18.37
CA GLN A 310 18.66 -11.92 19.74
C GLN A 310 19.99 -12.66 19.69
N LYS A 311 20.92 -12.36 20.59
CA LYS A 311 22.12 -13.20 20.75
C LYS A 311 21.82 -14.39 21.65
N CYS A 312 22.36 -15.55 21.29
CA CYS A 312 22.38 -16.71 22.19
C CYS A 312 23.22 -16.41 23.45
N GLU A 313 23.03 -17.19 24.51
CA GLU A 313 23.58 -16.91 25.86
C GLU A 313 25.11 -16.78 25.90
N ASN A 314 25.84 -17.45 25.00
CA ASN A 314 27.30 -17.33 24.87
C ASN A 314 27.77 -16.23 23.89
N GLY A 315 26.86 -15.48 23.26
CA GLY A 315 27.13 -14.33 22.39
C GLY A 315 27.60 -14.66 20.96
N GLU A 316 27.81 -15.94 20.62
CA GLU A 316 28.45 -16.40 19.38
C GLU A 316 27.57 -16.32 18.12
N LYS A 317 26.24 -16.40 18.28
CA LYS A 317 25.29 -16.53 17.17
C LYS A 317 24.08 -15.62 17.35
N ASP A 318 23.60 -15.14 16.21
CA ASP A 318 22.31 -14.47 16.12
C ASP A 318 21.19 -15.51 15.96
N LEU A 319 20.12 -15.33 16.73
CA LEU A 319 18.89 -16.11 16.72
C LEU A 319 17.73 -15.21 16.31
N TYR A 320 16.83 -15.74 15.48
CA TYR A 320 15.71 -15.01 14.91
C TYR A 320 14.38 -15.46 15.52
N SER A 321 13.47 -14.52 15.77
CA SER A 321 12.11 -14.79 16.26
C SER A 321 11.09 -13.84 15.65
N LEU A 322 9.88 -14.32 15.35
CA LEU A 322 8.81 -13.44 14.87
C LEU A 322 8.36 -12.47 15.97
N THR A 323 8.35 -11.18 15.61
CA THR A 323 7.72 -10.08 16.35
C THR A 323 6.20 -10.27 16.40
N LEU A 324 5.47 -9.30 16.97
CA LEU A 324 4.01 -9.28 16.87
C LEU A 324 3.58 -9.08 15.40
N SER A 325 4.15 -8.08 14.72
CA SER A 325 3.95 -7.78 13.30
C SER A 325 4.23 -9.00 12.40
N GLY A 326 5.32 -9.73 12.65
CA GLY A 326 5.69 -10.93 11.90
C GLY A 326 4.74 -12.12 12.08
N ARG A 327 4.00 -12.22 13.19
CA ARG A 327 3.01 -13.29 13.43
C ARG A 327 1.74 -13.10 12.61
N ILE A 328 1.42 -11.87 12.23
CA ILE A 328 0.28 -11.53 11.37
C ILE A 328 0.43 -12.14 9.95
N LEU A 329 1.67 -12.49 9.55
CA LEU A 329 1.98 -13.16 8.29
C LEU A 329 1.82 -14.69 8.32
N LEU A 330 1.47 -15.29 9.46
CA LEU A 330 1.27 -16.75 9.55
C LEU A 330 -0.08 -17.14 8.94
N LYS A 331 -0.09 -18.17 8.08
CA LYS A 331 -1.31 -18.63 7.39
C LYS A 331 -2.51 -18.96 8.28
N HIS A 332 -2.26 -19.38 9.52
CA HIS A 332 -3.28 -19.72 10.52
C HIS A 332 -3.52 -18.61 11.56
N HIS A 333 -2.96 -17.41 11.37
CA HIS A 333 -3.26 -16.25 12.21
C HIS A 333 -4.72 -15.83 11.97
N PRO A 334 -5.51 -15.48 13.02
CA PRO A 334 -6.89 -15.03 12.84
C PRO A 334 -7.00 -13.77 11.97
N PHE A 335 -5.92 -12.98 11.90
CA PHE A 335 -5.78 -11.75 11.13
C PHE A 335 -4.78 -11.87 9.97
N ASN A 336 -4.63 -13.06 9.37
CA ASN A 336 -3.68 -13.32 8.28
C ASN A 336 -3.80 -12.30 7.12
N LEU A 337 -2.69 -11.65 6.77
CA LEU A 337 -2.59 -10.66 5.69
C LEU A 337 -2.24 -11.22 4.30
N ASP A 338 -1.86 -12.49 4.18
CA ASP A 338 -1.52 -13.16 2.90
C ASP A 338 -2.58 -12.94 1.78
N PRO A 339 -3.90 -12.93 2.05
CA PRO A 339 -4.90 -12.61 1.01
C PRO A 339 -4.83 -11.16 0.52
N SER A 340 -4.77 -10.19 1.43
CA SER A 340 -4.63 -8.76 1.09
C SER A 340 -3.35 -8.53 0.29
N TRP A 341 -2.29 -9.22 0.69
CA TRP A 341 -0.98 -9.16 0.09
C TRP A 341 -0.96 -9.71 -1.35
N SER A 342 -1.57 -10.89 -1.56
CA SER A 342 -1.75 -11.50 -2.88
C SER A 342 -2.61 -10.63 -3.81
N TRP A 343 -3.58 -9.92 -3.27
CA TRP A 343 -4.40 -8.97 -4.03
C TRP A 343 -3.60 -7.74 -4.47
N PHE A 344 -3.07 -6.95 -3.53
CA PHE A 344 -2.41 -5.68 -3.85
C PHE A 344 -1.18 -5.83 -4.76
N SER A 345 -0.46 -6.94 -4.64
CA SER A 345 0.67 -7.27 -5.51
C SER A 345 0.29 -7.88 -6.87
N ASN A 346 -0.99 -8.02 -7.20
CA ASN A 346 -1.43 -8.69 -8.42
C ASN A 346 -1.06 -7.86 -9.68
N PRO A 347 -0.45 -8.47 -10.72
CA PRO A 347 -0.07 -7.75 -11.94
C PRO A 347 -1.21 -7.00 -12.63
N ALA A 348 -2.47 -7.41 -12.45
CA ALA A 348 -3.63 -6.70 -13.00
C ALA A 348 -3.83 -5.30 -12.36
N LEU A 349 -3.62 -5.16 -11.05
CA LEU A 349 -3.75 -3.88 -10.35
C LEU A 349 -2.56 -2.96 -10.67
N ASN A 350 -1.35 -3.52 -10.74
CA ASN A 350 -0.16 -2.77 -11.15
C ASN A 350 -0.30 -2.19 -12.57
N MET A 351 -0.90 -2.93 -13.50
CA MET A 351 -1.20 -2.43 -14.86
C MET A 351 -2.24 -1.29 -14.84
N ALA A 352 -3.27 -1.37 -13.98
CA ALA A 352 -4.22 -0.27 -13.78
C ALA A 352 -3.54 0.98 -13.20
N GLY A 353 -2.62 0.82 -12.24
CA GLY A 353 -1.81 1.92 -11.70
C GLY A 353 -0.95 2.62 -12.77
N GLN A 354 -0.36 1.86 -13.70
CA GLN A 354 0.39 2.42 -14.83
C GLN A 354 -0.47 3.29 -15.76
N CYS A 355 -1.76 2.99 -15.90
CA CYS A 355 -2.71 3.78 -16.70
C CYS A 355 -3.20 5.07 -16.02
N LEU A 356 -2.94 5.28 -14.72
CA LEU A 356 -3.48 6.42 -13.95
C LEU A 356 -3.16 7.77 -14.61
N CYS A 357 -1.91 8.04 -14.96
CA CYS A 357 -1.52 9.29 -15.64
C CYS A 357 -2.22 9.48 -17.01
N GLY A 358 -2.49 8.39 -17.74
CA GLY A 358 -3.23 8.45 -19.00
C GLY A 358 -4.69 8.84 -18.80
N SER A 359 -5.32 8.33 -17.73
CA SER A 359 -6.73 8.57 -17.42
C SER A 359 -7.08 10.03 -17.15
N PHE A 360 -6.12 10.85 -16.72
CA PHE A 360 -6.32 12.30 -16.57
C PHE A 360 -6.64 13.00 -17.89
N HIS A 361 -6.29 12.41 -19.04
CA HIS A 361 -6.56 12.95 -20.36
C HIS A 361 -7.80 12.31 -21.04
N GLN A 362 -8.50 11.39 -20.35
CA GLN A 362 -9.65 10.66 -20.89
C GLN A 362 -10.85 10.76 -19.94
N SER A 363 -12.00 11.21 -20.43
CA SER A 363 -13.14 11.53 -19.56
C SER A 363 -13.91 10.31 -19.02
N ASN A 364 -13.99 9.23 -19.80
CA ASN A 364 -15.02 8.18 -19.62
C ASN A 364 -14.48 6.78 -19.23
N SER A 365 -13.21 6.67 -18.82
CA SER A 365 -12.62 5.37 -18.42
C SER A 365 -11.85 5.49 -17.11
N THR A 366 -11.97 4.46 -16.28
CA THR A 366 -11.08 4.22 -15.14
C THR A 366 -9.71 3.73 -15.63
N PRO A 367 -8.63 3.94 -14.85
CA PRO A 367 -7.33 3.34 -15.15
C PRO A 367 -7.37 1.82 -15.30
N PHE A 368 -8.25 1.13 -14.55
CA PHE A 368 -8.47 -0.30 -14.69
C PHE A 368 -9.10 -0.69 -16.05
N GLU A 369 -10.12 0.02 -16.50
CA GLU A 369 -10.73 -0.22 -17.82
C GLU A 369 -9.77 0.12 -18.96
N MET A 370 -8.93 1.15 -18.82
CA MET A 370 -7.86 1.44 -19.78
C MET A 370 -6.88 0.26 -19.91
N ALA A 371 -6.49 -0.35 -18.78
CA ALA A 371 -5.60 -1.50 -18.75
C ALA A 371 -6.24 -2.80 -19.30
N HIS A 372 -7.48 -3.10 -18.90
CA HIS A 372 -8.09 -4.42 -19.11
C HIS A 372 -9.27 -4.46 -20.10
N GLN A 373 -9.67 -3.31 -20.64
CA GLN A 373 -10.77 -3.15 -21.61
C GLN A 373 -12.14 -3.66 -21.12
N MET A 374 -12.33 -3.73 -19.79
CA MET A 374 -13.59 -4.04 -19.11
C MET A 374 -13.54 -3.60 -17.64
N SER A 375 -14.71 -3.50 -16.98
CA SER A 375 -14.80 -3.13 -15.57
C SER A 375 -14.15 -4.17 -14.64
N LEU A 376 -13.79 -3.78 -13.41
CA LEU A 376 -13.27 -4.71 -12.40
C LEU A 376 -14.24 -5.87 -12.14
N ARG A 377 -15.55 -5.59 -12.06
CA ARG A 377 -16.61 -6.59 -11.86
C ARG A 377 -16.70 -7.58 -13.03
N ASP A 378 -16.61 -7.10 -14.27
CA ASP A 378 -16.58 -7.94 -15.46
C ASP A 378 -15.29 -8.79 -15.56
N PHE A 379 -14.19 -8.28 -15.04
CA PHE A 379 -12.90 -8.95 -15.03
C PHE A 379 -12.84 -10.07 -13.98
N LEU A 380 -13.37 -9.83 -12.78
CA LEU A 380 -13.47 -10.82 -11.70
C LEU A 380 -14.45 -11.95 -12.06
N SER A 381 -15.64 -11.62 -12.56
CA SER A 381 -16.65 -12.62 -12.96
C SER A 381 -16.24 -13.53 -14.14
N LYS A 382 -15.12 -13.22 -14.83
CA LYS A 382 -14.51 -14.05 -15.88
C LYS A 382 -13.23 -14.76 -15.42
N LYS A 383 -12.81 -14.59 -14.16
CA LYS A 383 -11.53 -15.08 -13.64
C LYS A 383 -11.67 -15.59 -12.20
N ASP A 384 -12.19 -16.80 -12.06
CA ASP A 384 -12.46 -17.50 -10.79
C ASP A 384 -11.32 -17.39 -9.76
N GLU A 385 -10.07 -17.46 -10.23
CA GLU A 385 -8.87 -17.32 -9.39
C GLU A 385 -8.73 -15.93 -8.76
N LEU A 386 -8.98 -14.87 -9.54
CA LEU A 386 -8.92 -13.50 -9.05
C LEU A 386 -10.16 -13.14 -8.22
N ASN A 387 -11.32 -13.68 -8.60
CA ASN A 387 -12.55 -13.58 -7.80
C ASN A 387 -12.35 -14.20 -6.42
N ARG A 388 -11.68 -15.36 -6.33
CA ARG A 388 -11.33 -15.99 -5.06
C ARG A 388 -10.35 -15.14 -4.26
N GLN A 389 -9.27 -14.64 -4.88
CA GLN A 389 -8.29 -13.77 -4.21
C GLN A 389 -8.93 -12.48 -3.66
N PHE A 390 -9.86 -11.88 -4.39
CA PHE A 390 -10.65 -10.73 -3.91
C PHE A 390 -11.54 -11.10 -2.71
N ASN A 391 -12.29 -12.21 -2.82
CA ASN A 391 -13.17 -12.69 -1.74
C ASN A 391 -12.40 -13.11 -0.48
N ASP A 392 -11.20 -13.69 -0.63
CA ASP A 392 -10.32 -14.07 0.48
C ASP A 392 -9.72 -12.83 1.18
N LEU A 393 -9.37 -11.78 0.43
CA LEU A 393 -9.04 -10.45 0.98
C LEU A 393 -10.23 -9.89 1.77
N MET A 394 -11.42 -9.80 1.15
CA MET A 394 -12.61 -9.25 1.81
C MET A 394 -12.99 -10.04 3.06
N ALA A 395 -12.78 -11.35 3.07
CA ALA A 395 -12.97 -12.21 4.24
C ALA A 395 -11.90 -11.99 5.33
N SER A 396 -10.63 -11.78 4.98
CA SER A 396 -9.58 -11.48 5.98
C SER A 396 -9.76 -10.10 6.61
N ASP A 397 -10.10 -9.11 5.79
CA ASP A 397 -10.47 -7.77 6.24
C ASP A 397 -11.69 -7.82 7.18
N SER A 398 -12.73 -8.59 6.80
CA SER A 398 -13.92 -8.81 7.63
C SER A 398 -13.59 -9.50 8.96
N ARG A 399 -12.71 -10.51 8.96
CA ARG A 399 -12.24 -11.16 10.21
C ARG A 399 -11.54 -10.18 11.14
N LEU A 400 -10.67 -9.32 10.62
CA LEU A 400 -9.95 -8.31 11.39
C LEU A 400 -10.90 -7.24 11.96
N ILE A 401 -11.70 -6.62 11.09
CA ILE A 401 -12.54 -5.48 11.48
C ILE A 401 -13.68 -5.91 12.41
N MET A 402 -14.39 -7.00 12.09
CA MET A 402 -15.58 -7.40 12.86
C MET A 402 -15.21 -7.96 14.23
N ASN A 403 -14.01 -8.55 14.41
CA ASN A 403 -13.51 -8.92 15.73
C ASN A 403 -13.35 -7.72 16.68
N ALA A 404 -13.03 -6.54 16.16
CA ALA A 404 -13.02 -5.31 16.94
C ALA A 404 -14.45 -4.81 17.18
N VAL A 405 -15.26 -4.74 16.12
CA VAL A 405 -16.64 -4.20 16.19
C VAL A 405 -17.50 -4.95 17.20
N VAL A 406 -17.53 -6.29 17.18
CA VAL A 406 -18.39 -7.06 18.12
C VAL A 406 -17.90 -7.03 19.58
N LYS A 407 -16.65 -6.64 19.83
CA LYS A 407 -16.06 -6.56 21.19
C LYS A 407 -16.11 -5.15 21.77
N GLU A 408 -15.89 -4.12 20.95
CA GLU A 408 -15.71 -2.73 21.39
C GLU A 408 -16.84 -1.79 20.96
N CYS A 409 -17.63 -2.18 19.96
CA CYS A 409 -18.73 -1.37 19.39
C CYS A 409 -20.04 -2.16 19.32
N SER A 410 -20.23 -3.11 20.24
CA SER A 410 -21.43 -3.94 20.35
C SER A 410 -22.73 -3.15 20.55
N ASP A 411 -22.63 -1.89 20.98
CA ASP A 411 -23.76 -0.95 21.13
C ASP A 411 -24.50 -0.68 19.81
N ILE A 412 -23.83 -0.79 18.65
CA ILE A 412 -24.49 -0.57 17.34
C ILE A 412 -25.55 -1.63 17.05
N PHE A 413 -25.40 -2.84 17.58
CA PHE A 413 -26.31 -3.96 17.35
C PHE A 413 -27.40 -4.10 18.43
N GLN A 414 -27.33 -3.30 19.50
CA GLN A 414 -28.22 -3.44 20.65
C GLN A 414 -29.69 -3.20 20.28
N GLY A 415 -30.56 -4.17 20.58
CA GLY A 415 -32.02 -4.08 20.39
C GLY A 415 -32.55 -4.59 19.05
N LEU A 416 -31.68 -4.78 18.06
CA LEU A 416 -32.04 -5.38 16.76
C LEU A 416 -32.32 -6.88 16.91
N LYS A 417 -33.19 -7.43 16.06
CA LYS A 417 -33.53 -8.87 15.99
C LYS A 417 -33.15 -9.45 14.63
N SER A 418 -32.98 -8.61 13.61
CA SER A 418 -32.68 -8.97 12.24
C SER A 418 -31.74 -7.94 11.60
N LEU A 419 -30.80 -8.44 10.79
CA LEU A 419 -29.83 -7.62 10.07
C LEU A 419 -29.56 -8.21 8.68
N VAL A 420 -29.52 -7.36 7.65
CA VAL A 420 -29.12 -7.75 6.29
C VAL A 420 -27.76 -7.13 5.96
N ASP A 421 -26.79 -7.99 5.66
CA ASP A 421 -25.41 -7.69 5.26
C ASP A 421 -25.36 -7.53 3.74
N VAL A 422 -25.50 -6.29 3.25
CA VAL A 422 -25.63 -5.95 1.82
C VAL A 422 -24.23 -5.78 1.22
N GLY A 423 -23.94 -6.59 0.20
CA GLY A 423 -22.58 -6.82 -0.28
C GLY A 423 -21.72 -7.64 0.70
N GLY A 424 -22.36 -8.47 1.53
CA GLY A 424 -21.71 -9.26 2.58
C GLY A 424 -20.74 -10.36 2.09
N GLY A 425 -20.53 -10.48 0.77
CA GLY A 425 -19.54 -11.36 0.17
C GLY A 425 -19.79 -12.83 0.48
N ASN A 426 -18.78 -13.49 1.07
CA ASN A 426 -18.90 -14.88 1.52
C ASN A 426 -19.57 -15.05 2.90
N GLY A 427 -20.20 -14.01 3.43
CA GLY A 427 -20.93 -14.02 4.70
C GLY A 427 -20.07 -13.94 5.97
N THR A 428 -18.77 -13.62 5.84
CA THR A 428 -17.86 -13.57 7.01
C THR A 428 -18.29 -12.54 8.05
N ALA A 429 -18.80 -11.36 7.65
CA ALA A 429 -19.24 -10.34 8.59
C ALA A 429 -20.55 -10.74 9.29
N ALA A 430 -21.61 -11.06 8.53
CA ALA A 430 -22.86 -11.63 9.05
C ALA A 430 -22.63 -12.78 10.04
N ARG A 431 -21.78 -13.76 9.71
CA ARG A 431 -21.52 -14.91 10.58
C ARG A 431 -20.90 -14.50 11.93
N LEU A 432 -19.92 -13.59 11.92
CA LEU A 432 -19.32 -13.06 13.16
C LEU A 432 -20.31 -12.26 14.00
N ILE A 433 -21.31 -11.60 13.37
CA ILE A 433 -22.41 -10.95 14.08
C ILE A 433 -23.32 -12.01 14.72
N THR A 434 -23.74 -13.06 14.01
CA THR A 434 -24.57 -14.14 14.58
C THR A 434 -23.86 -14.92 15.69
N GLU A 435 -22.55 -15.19 15.55
CA GLU A 435 -21.72 -15.82 16.58
C GLU A 435 -21.65 -14.97 17.87
N ALA A 436 -21.59 -13.63 17.74
CA ALA A 436 -21.57 -12.71 18.88
C ALA A 436 -22.96 -12.39 19.46
N PHE A 437 -24.01 -12.43 18.63
CA PHE A 437 -25.39 -12.11 19.00
C PHE A 437 -26.35 -13.23 18.55
N PRO A 438 -26.42 -14.39 19.25
CA PRO A 438 -27.21 -15.56 18.80
C PRO A 438 -28.73 -15.39 18.76
N HIS A 439 -29.25 -14.20 19.08
CA HIS A 439 -30.65 -13.80 18.93
C HIS A 439 -30.90 -12.98 17.64
N MET A 440 -29.84 -12.61 16.91
CA MET A 440 -29.88 -11.84 15.69
C MET A 440 -30.04 -12.76 14.48
N LYS A 441 -31.12 -12.59 13.72
CA LYS A 441 -31.24 -13.21 12.40
C LYS A 441 -30.44 -12.40 11.38
N CYS A 442 -29.22 -12.85 11.05
CA CYS A 442 -28.43 -12.26 9.98
C CYS A 442 -28.73 -12.90 8.61
N THR A 443 -28.76 -12.08 7.56
CA THR A 443 -28.94 -12.48 6.16
C THR A 443 -27.84 -11.87 5.31
N VAL A 444 -27.15 -12.67 4.50
CA VAL A 444 -26.17 -12.19 3.51
C VAL A 444 -26.91 -11.87 2.21
N TYR A 445 -26.74 -10.67 1.68
CA TYR A 445 -27.34 -10.24 0.41
C TYR A 445 -26.26 -9.75 -0.56
N ASP A 446 -26.06 -10.48 -1.66
CA ASP A 446 -25.01 -10.19 -2.64
C ASP A 446 -25.44 -10.62 -4.05
N LEU A 447 -24.59 -10.39 -5.05
CA LEU A 447 -24.79 -10.85 -6.42
C LEU A 447 -24.89 -12.40 -6.46
N PRO A 448 -25.75 -13.00 -7.30
CA PRO A 448 -25.96 -14.45 -7.31
C PRO A 448 -24.70 -15.29 -7.49
N HIS A 449 -23.70 -14.80 -8.22
CA HIS A 449 -22.42 -15.48 -8.44
C HIS A 449 -21.47 -15.41 -7.22
N VAL A 450 -21.66 -14.45 -6.31
CA VAL A 450 -20.92 -14.34 -5.05
C VAL A 450 -21.56 -15.24 -4.01
N ILE A 451 -22.89 -15.21 -3.88
CA ILE A 451 -23.66 -16.13 -3.02
C ILE A 451 -23.38 -17.60 -3.36
N ALA A 452 -23.21 -17.93 -4.65
CA ALA A 452 -22.83 -19.28 -5.10
C ALA A 452 -21.42 -19.74 -4.66
N THR A 453 -20.61 -18.87 -4.05
CA THR A 453 -19.31 -19.23 -3.45
C THR A 453 -19.36 -19.40 -1.92
N ILE A 454 -20.51 -19.18 -1.29
CA ILE A 454 -20.69 -19.37 0.16
C ILE A 454 -20.63 -20.88 0.49
N PRO A 455 -19.80 -21.31 1.46
CA PRO A 455 -19.78 -22.70 1.90
C PRO A 455 -21.10 -23.13 2.56
N GLU A 456 -21.53 -24.38 2.35
CA GLU A 456 -22.75 -24.93 2.96
C GLU A 456 -22.81 -24.77 4.50
N SER A 457 -21.65 -24.83 5.17
CA SER A 457 -21.51 -24.62 6.62
C SER A 457 -21.83 -23.18 7.07
N THR A 458 -21.77 -22.20 6.19
CA THR A 458 -22.22 -20.81 6.46
C THR A 458 -23.74 -20.69 6.31
N HIS A 459 -24.36 -21.39 5.34
CA HIS A 459 -25.82 -21.40 5.17
C HIS A 459 -26.58 -22.02 6.36
N SER A 460 -25.93 -22.87 7.17
CA SER A 460 -26.48 -23.35 8.44
C SER A 460 -26.42 -22.34 9.60
N ILE A 461 -25.86 -21.15 9.39
CA ILE A 461 -25.66 -20.12 10.42
C ILE A 461 -26.33 -18.78 10.03
N VAL A 462 -26.30 -18.42 8.74
CA VAL A 462 -26.92 -17.19 8.22
C VAL A 462 -27.75 -17.48 6.97
N ASP A 463 -28.89 -16.78 6.81
CA ASP A 463 -29.63 -16.79 5.55
C ASP A 463 -28.77 -16.22 4.42
N SER A 464 -29.02 -16.59 3.17
CA SER A 464 -28.26 -16.09 2.01
C SER A 464 -29.18 -15.87 0.82
N ILE A 465 -29.15 -14.67 0.23
CA ILE A 465 -30.07 -14.25 -0.83
C ILE A 465 -29.27 -13.61 -1.97
N GLY A 466 -29.41 -14.13 -3.18
CA GLY A 466 -28.82 -13.55 -4.39
C GLY A 466 -29.70 -12.46 -5.00
N GLY A 467 -29.15 -11.30 -5.36
CA GLY A 467 -29.90 -10.21 -5.97
C GLY A 467 -29.07 -9.03 -6.48
N ASP A 468 -29.66 -7.84 -6.47
CA ASP A 468 -29.07 -6.57 -6.93
C ASP A 468 -29.62 -5.42 -6.07
N MET A 469 -28.75 -4.82 -5.26
CA MET A 469 -29.08 -3.75 -4.30
C MET A 469 -29.63 -2.47 -4.94
N PHE A 470 -29.42 -2.24 -6.24
CA PHE A 470 -30.05 -1.12 -6.95
C PHE A 470 -31.54 -1.37 -7.23
N GLN A 471 -31.94 -2.64 -7.30
CA GLN A 471 -33.32 -3.06 -7.60
C GLN A 471 -34.11 -3.30 -6.32
N TYR A 472 -33.53 -4.00 -5.34
CA TYR A 472 -34.19 -4.44 -4.11
C TYR A 472 -33.18 -4.61 -2.97
N ILE A 473 -33.61 -4.40 -1.73
CA ILE A 473 -32.90 -4.82 -0.52
C ILE A 473 -33.93 -5.50 0.40
N PRO A 474 -33.65 -6.70 0.96
CA PRO A 474 -34.57 -7.39 1.87
C PRO A 474 -34.87 -6.56 3.14
N PRO A 475 -36.15 -6.44 3.57
CA PRO A 475 -36.49 -5.72 4.79
C PRO A 475 -35.90 -6.33 6.07
N SER A 476 -35.45 -5.48 7.00
CA SER A 476 -34.79 -5.87 8.24
C SER A 476 -34.80 -4.76 9.29
N ASP A 477 -34.55 -5.06 10.57
CA ASP A 477 -34.44 -4.00 11.60
C ASP A 477 -33.24 -3.07 11.33
N ALA A 478 -32.16 -3.62 10.75
CA ALA A 478 -31.05 -2.82 10.22
C ALA A 478 -30.48 -3.37 8.91
N ILE A 479 -30.01 -2.45 8.06
CA ILE A 479 -29.15 -2.77 6.92
C ILE A 479 -27.70 -2.47 7.29
N PHE A 480 -26.80 -3.39 6.96
CA PHE A 480 -25.36 -3.28 7.17
C PHE A 480 -24.64 -3.17 5.83
N LEU A 481 -23.70 -2.23 5.72
CA LEU A 481 -22.89 -1.94 4.53
C LEU A 481 -21.43 -1.80 4.96
N LYS A 482 -20.54 -2.73 4.57
CA LYS A 482 -19.12 -2.66 4.93
C LYS A 482 -18.25 -2.77 3.69
N SER A 483 -17.48 -1.72 3.37
CA SER A 483 -16.68 -1.64 2.14
C SER A 483 -17.56 -1.72 0.89
N ILE A 484 -18.61 -0.88 0.87
CA ILE A 484 -19.61 -0.86 -0.22
C ILE A 484 -19.73 0.51 -0.85
N LEU A 485 -19.99 1.57 -0.08
CA LEU A 485 -20.34 2.87 -0.68
C LEU A 485 -19.10 3.57 -1.26
N HIS A 486 -17.89 3.19 -0.84
CA HIS A 486 -16.65 3.65 -1.47
C HIS A 486 -16.43 3.15 -2.91
N ASP A 487 -17.17 2.12 -3.36
CA ASP A 487 -17.11 1.58 -4.72
C ASP A 487 -17.90 2.39 -5.76
N TRP A 488 -18.79 3.30 -5.33
CA TRP A 488 -19.81 3.93 -6.19
C TRP A 488 -19.70 5.45 -6.27
N SER A 489 -20.31 6.05 -7.30
CA SER A 489 -20.49 7.50 -7.39
C SER A 489 -21.45 8.02 -6.31
N ASP A 490 -21.52 9.35 -6.15
CA ASP A 490 -22.40 9.96 -5.15
C ASP A 490 -23.89 9.73 -5.47
N GLU A 491 -24.25 9.74 -6.75
CA GLU A 491 -25.60 9.45 -7.25
C GLU A 491 -26.01 7.99 -6.96
N ASP A 492 -25.11 7.04 -7.20
CA ASP A 492 -25.35 5.63 -6.95
C ASP A 492 -25.35 5.30 -5.45
N CYS A 493 -24.52 5.97 -4.65
CA CYS A 493 -24.63 5.92 -3.19
C CYS A 493 -26.00 6.41 -2.71
N VAL A 494 -26.49 7.53 -3.23
CA VAL A 494 -27.84 8.04 -2.89
C VAL A 494 -28.94 7.07 -3.32
N ARG A 495 -28.78 6.33 -4.42
CA ARG A 495 -29.71 5.27 -4.84
C ARG A 495 -29.69 4.08 -3.89
N ILE A 496 -28.51 3.57 -3.53
CA ILE A 496 -28.35 2.45 -2.59
C ILE A 496 -28.93 2.84 -1.22
N LEU A 497 -28.54 4.00 -0.68
CA LEU A 497 -29.01 4.50 0.61
C LEU A 497 -30.55 4.68 0.65
N LYS A 498 -31.18 5.08 -0.46
CA LYS A 498 -32.65 5.11 -0.58
C LYS A 498 -33.27 3.72 -0.48
N ARG A 499 -32.70 2.70 -1.13
CA ARG A 499 -33.13 1.30 -0.95
C ARG A 499 -32.91 0.80 0.47
N CYS A 500 -31.82 1.18 1.12
CA CYS A 500 -31.60 0.85 2.53
C CYS A 500 -32.65 1.50 3.44
N LYS A 501 -33.05 2.76 3.16
CA LYS A 501 -34.12 3.44 3.90
C LYS A 501 -35.50 2.80 3.67
N GLU A 502 -35.80 2.35 2.46
CA GLU A 502 -37.02 1.61 2.14
C GLU A 502 -37.11 0.23 2.82
N ALA A 503 -35.98 -0.33 3.25
CA ALA A 503 -35.87 -1.66 3.84
C ALA A 503 -35.86 -1.69 5.39
N ILE A 504 -35.79 -0.54 6.07
CA ILE A 504 -35.77 -0.46 7.55
C ILE A 504 -37.10 0.07 8.13
N PRO A 505 -37.44 -0.29 9.38
CA PRO A 505 -38.54 0.33 10.10
C PRO A 505 -38.21 1.80 10.51
N PRO A 506 -39.17 2.55 11.06
CA PRO A 506 -38.93 3.88 11.62
C PRO A 506 -37.87 3.89 12.74
N LYS A 507 -37.33 5.09 13.03
CA LYS A 507 -36.30 5.29 14.06
C LYS A 507 -36.82 4.93 15.46
N GLU A 508 -38.10 5.14 15.70
CA GLU A 508 -38.84 4.84 16.93
C GLU A 508 -38.89 3.34 17.22
N ASP A 509 -38.98 2.52 16.17
CA ASP A 509 -38.96 1.05 16.22
C ASP A 509 -37.51 0.47 16.22
N GLY A 510 -36.51 1.34 16.22
CA GLY A 510 -35.08 1.00 16.25
C GLY A 510 -34.38 0.94 14.89
N GLY A 511 -35.07 1.30 13.80
CA GLY A 511 -34.56 1.20 12.44
C GLY A 511 -33.32 2.06 12.18
N LYS A 512 -32.27 1.45 11.61
CA LYS A 512 -31.01 2.13 11.25
C LYS A 512 -30.29 1.50 10.06
N VAL A 513 -29.44 2.27 9.40
CA VAL A 513 -28.38 1.72 8.52
C VAL A 513 -27.05 1.83 9.25
N ILE A 514 -26.24 0.78 9.22
CA ILE A 514 -24.90 0.72 9.80
C ILE A 514 -23.89 0.62 8.66
N ILE A 515 -23.03 1.62 8.50
CA ILE A 515 -21.97 1.66 7.48
C ILE A 515 -20.60 1.47 8.16
N ILE A 516 -19.71 0.69 7.57
CA ILE A 516 -18.29 0.62 7.93
C ILE A 516 -17.43 0.90 6.68
N ASP A 517 -17.09 2.17 6.50
CA ASP A 517 -16.28 2.71 5.41
C ASP A 517 -15.31 3.78 5.96
N ILE A 518 -14.50 4.42 5.09
CA ILE A 518 -13.57 5.48 5.51
C ILE A 518 -14.29 6.83 5.61
N VAL A 519 -13.93 7.58 6.65
CA VAL A 519 -14.26 9.01 6.78
C VAL A 519 -12.93 9.77 6.77
N LEU A 520 -12.67 10.48 5.67
CA LEU A 520 -11.39 11.17 5.41
C LEU A 520 -11.06 12.22 6.48
N GLY A 521 -9.75 12.47 6.64
CA GLY A 521 -9.19 13.40 7.61
C GLY A 521 -9.14 12.77 9.00
N ASN A 522 -8.20 11.84 9.21
CA ASN A 522 -7.89 11.29 10.53
C ASN A 522 -6.84 12.16 11.24
N GLU A 523 -6.81 12.13 12.57
CA GLU A 523 -5.81 12.86 13.38
C GLU A 523 -4.52 12.04 13.59
N ASP A 524 -4.56 10.73 13.34
CA ASP A 524 -3.38 9.86 13.28
C ASP A 524 -2.82 9.82 11.85
N ASP A 525 -1.61 10.36 11.66
CA ASP A 525 -0.93 10.48 10.35
C ASP A 525 -0.89 9.15 9.58
N LYS A 526 -0.59 8.04 10.27
CA LYS A 526 -0.53 6.69 9.67
C LYS A 526 -1.89 6.21 9.17
N SER A 527 -2.94 6.47 9.93
CA SER A 527 -4.31 6.19 9.52
C SER A 527 -4.71 7.06 8.35
N PHE A 528 -4.37 8.36 8.34
CA PHE A 528 -4.67 9.27 7.24
C PHE A 528 -3.91 8.92 5.95
N GLU A 529 -2.64 8.49 6.03
CA GLU A 529 -1.86 7.92 4.92
C GLU A 529 -2.61 6.74 4.28
N LEU A 530 -3.16 5.82 5.08
CA LEU A 530 -4.02 4.75 4.57
C LEU A 530 -5.32 5.25 3.95
N GLN A 531 -5.97 6.27 4.50
CA GLN A 531 -7.21 6.80 3.94
C GLN A 531 -6.98 7.39 2.53
N LEU A 532 -5.88 8.12 2.34
CA LEU A 532 -5.47 8.65 1.04
C LEU A 532 -5.07 7.53 0.06
N PHE A 533 -4.37 6.50 0.53
CA PHE A 533 -4.05 5.30 -0.25
C PHE A 533 -5.30 4.58 -0.77
N PHE A 534 -6.31 4.36 0.09
CA PHE A 534 -7.56 3.75 -0.31
C PHE A 534 -8.37 4.65 -1.25
N ASP A 535 -8.33 5.97 -1.06
CA ASP A 535 -8.98 6.92 -1.96
C ASP A 535 -8.41 6.85 -3.39
N ILE A 536 -7.09 6.85 -3.56
CA ILE A 536 -6.46 6.64 -4.87
C ILE A 536 -6.76 5.24 -5.41
N THR A 537 -6.85 4.22 -4.56
CA THR A 537 -7.23 2.86 -4.96
C THR A 537 -8.64 2.84 -5.57
N MET A 538 -9.62 3.48 -4.94
CA MET A 538 -10.99 3.59 -5.47
C MET A 538 -11.03 4.36 -6.79
N MET A 539 -10.25 5.44 -6.92
CA MET A 539 -10.10 6.19 -8.18
C MET A 539 -9.52 5.33 -9.31
N VAL A 540 -8.51 4.50 -9.01
CA VAL A 540 -7.80 3.66 -9.99
C VAL A 540 -8.62 2.47 -10.45
N LEU A 541 -9.34 1.82 -9.53
CA LEU A 541 -10.04 0.56 -9.79
C LEU A 541 -11.49 0.74 -10.25
N LEU A 542 -12.18 1.76 -9.74
CA LEU A 542 -13.64 1.94 -9.89
C LEU A 542 -14.04 3.36 -10.31
N GLY A 543 -13.12 4.32 -10.27
CA GLY A 543 -13.41 5.74 -10.50
C GLY A 543 -14.15 6.42 -9.34
N ALA A 544 -14.38 5.69 -8.25
CA ALA A 544 -15.09 6.11 -7.05
C ALA A 544 -14.15 6.79 -6.04
N LYS A 545 -14.56 6.92 -4.77
CA LYS A 545 -13.84 7.69 -3.75
C LYS A 545 -14.14 7.28 -2.31
N GLU A 546 -13.15 7.50 -1.46
CA GLU A 546 -13.37 7.66 -0.02
C GLU A 546 -13.87 9.09 0.25
N ARG A 547 -14.60 9.31 1.34
CA ARG A 547 -15.37 10.55 1.54
C ARG A 547 -15.07 11.26 2.84
N THR A 548 -15.03 12.59 2.79
CA THR A 548 -15.01 13.45 3.99
C THR A 548 -16.37 13.40 4.70
N GLU A 549 -16.43 13.80 5.97
CA GLU A 549 -17.71 13.89 6.69
C GLU A 549 -18.71 14.84 6.01
N GLY A 550 -18.24 15.92 5.36
CA GLY A 550 -19.10 16.84 4.62
C GLY A 550 -19.78 16.20 3.39
N GLU A 551 -19.06 15.35 2.67
CA GLU A 551 -19.61 14.58 1.54
C GLU A 551 -20.57 13.50 2.03
N TRP A 552 -20.18 12.73 3.05
CA TRP A 552 -21.03 11.74 3.71
C TRP A 552 -22.37 12.34 4.17
N LYS A 553 -22.32 13.47 4.89
CA LYS A 553 -23.49 14.23 5.34
C LYS A 553 -24.39 14.69 4.20
N THR A 554 -23.81 15.00 3.04
CA THR A 554 -24.55 15.37 1.83
C THR A 554 -25.29 14.17 1.25
N LEU A 555 -24.62 13.01 1.12
CA LEU A 555 -25.27 11.75 0.72
C LEU A 555 -26.44 11.37 1.64
N PHE A 556 -26.26 11.45 2.96
CA PHE A 556 -27.30 11.08 3.93
C PHE A 556 -28.54 11.98 3.78
N LYS A 557 -28.32 13.29 3.62
CA LYS A 557 -29.38 14.29 3.39
C LYS A 557 -30.11 14.06 2.06
N GLU A 558 -29.39 13.74 0.99
CA GLU A 558 -29.99 13.50 -0.35
C GLU A 558 -30.67 12.14 -0.48
N ALA A 559 -30.20 11.14 0.27
CA ALA A 559 -30.91 9.89 0.51
C ALA A 559 -32.14 10.07 1.44
N GLY A 560 -32.20 11.19 2.17
CA GLY A 560 -33.34 11.62 2.97
C GLY A 560 -33.35 11.09 4.41
N PHE A 561 -32.19 10.73 4.98
CA PHE A 561 -32.05 10.36 6.39
C PHE A 561 -32.15 11.60 7.30
N SER A 562 -32.69 11.43 8.51
CA SER A 562 -32.95 12.54 9.45
C SER A 562 -31.75 12.90 10.31
N ASP A 563 -30.88 11.93 10.61
CA ASP A 563 -29.83 12.02 11.63
C ASP A 563 -28.72 10.99 11.37
N TYR A 564 -27.50 11.27 11.85
CA TYR A 564 -26.34 10.37 11.70
C TYR A 564 -25.36 10.48 12.87
N LYS A 565 -24.59 9.42 13.11
CA LYS A 565 -23.54 9.35 14.14
C LYS A 565 -22.30 8.64 13.61
N ILE A 566 -21.15 9.31 13.64
CA ILE A 566 -19.86 8.73 13.25
C ILE A 566 -19.06 8.31 14.49
N LYS A 567 -18.46 7.12 14.45
CA LYS A 567 -17.52 6.57 15.45
C LYS A 567 -16.18 6.25 14.78
N ARG A 568 -15.16 7.08 15.03
CA ARG A 568 -13.77 6.87 14.56
C ARG A 568 -13.04 5.84 15.44
N ALA A 569 -13.58 4.63 15.53
CA ALA A 569 -13.15 3.59 16.47
C ALA A 569 -12.23 2.52 15.86
N LEU A 570 -12.08 2.49 14.52
CA LEU A 570 -11.54 1.35 13.77
C LEU A 570 -10.27 1.71 12.97
N GLY A 571 -9.37 2.51 13.57
CA GLY A 571 -8.15 2.99 12.94
C GLY A 571 -8.46 3.93 11.78
N PHE A 572 -8.13 3.54 10.55
CA PHE A 572 -8.41 4.32 9.34
C PHE A 572 -9.90 4.29 8.91
N ARG A 573 -10.70 3.34 9.42
CA ARG A 573 -12.16 3.25 9.17
C ARG A 573 -12.99 3.84 10.29
N SER A 574 -14.23 4.21 9.96
CA SER A 574 -15.25 4.61 10.93
C SER A 574 -16.45 3.68 10.87
N ILE A 575 -17.27 3.69 11.93
CA ILE A 575 -18.65 3.20 11.88
C ILE A 575 -19.56 4.42 11.73
N ILE A 576 -20.56 4.35 10.87
CA ILE A 576 -21.59 5.38 10.72
C ILE A 576 -22.96 4.74 10.97
N GLU A 577 -23.69 5.24 11.96
CA GLU A 577 -25.10 4.88 12.19
C GLU A 577 -25.98 5.96 11.54
N LEU A 578 -26.86 5.59 10.61
CA LEU A 578 -27.84 6.48 9.98
C LEU A 578 -29.26 6.15 10.45
N TYR A 579 -30.08 7.18 10.64
CA TYR A 579 -31.46 7.03 11.10
C TYR A 579 -32.45 7.65 10.10
N PRO A 580 -33.56 6.97 9.77
CA PRO A 580 -34.50 7.41 8.74
C PRO A 580 -35.16 8.75 9.06
#